data_AF-A0A5K1E1D5-F1
#
_entry.id   AF-A0A5K1E1D5-F1
#
_cell.length_a   1.000
_cell.length_b   1.000
_cell.length_c   1.000
_cell.angle_alpha   90.00
_cell.angle_beta   90.00
_cell.angle_gamma   90.00
#
_symmetry.space_group_name_H-M   'P 1'
#
loop_
_entity.id
_entity.type
_entity.pdbx_description
1 polymer ?
#
loop_
_entity_poly.entity_id
_entity_poly.type
_entity_poly.pdbx_seq_one_letter_code
_entity_poly.pdbx_strand_id
1 'polypeptide(L)' 'PTYMIRAIPSNASDNVYCTLLAHSALHGAMAGYTGFTVGPVNGRHAYIPIP' A
#
# COMPACT_ATOMS: atom_id res chain seq x y z
N PRO A 1 -22.25 11.28 7.61
CA PRO A 1 -21.05 11.78 6.89
C PRO A 1 -20.06 10.71 6.37
N THR A 2 -20.30 9.42 6.58
CA THR A 2 -19.37 8.33 6.20
C THR A 2 -19.06 8.26 4.71
N TYR A 3 -20.07 8.45 3.85
CA TYR A 3 -19.90 8.43 2.40
C TYR A 3 -19.12 9.64 1.88
N MET A 4 -19.41 10.84 2.42
CA MET A 4 -18.73 12.08 2.03
C MET A 4 -17.21 12.05 2.25
N ILE A 5 -16.70 11.23 3.17
CA ILE A 5 -15.25 11.11 3.43
C ILE A 5 -14.62 9.98 2.60
N ARG A 6 -15.34 8.88 2.35
CA ARG A 6 -14.79 7.69 1.70
C ARG A 6 -14.92 7.68 0.17
N ALA A 7 -15.80 8.53 -0.37
CA ALA A 7 -16.11 8.57 -1.81
C ALA A 7 -15.46 9.75 -2.54
N ILE A 8 -14.74 10.62 -1.83
CA ILE A 8 -14.00 11.71 -2.48
C ILE A 8 -12.71 11.18 -3.12
N PRO A 9 -12.24 11.84 -4.20
CA PRO A 9 -10.94 11.52 -4.78
C PRO A 9 -9.80 11.62 -3.75
N SER A 10 -8.79 10.78 -3.92
CA SER A 10 -7.55 10.81 -3.16
C SER A 10 -6.80 12.14 -3.38
N ASN A 11 -6.18 12.64 -2.30
CA ASN A 11 -5.30 13.80 -2.39
C ASN A 11 -3.93 13.40 -2.99
N ALA A 12 -3.04 14.38 -3.21
CA ALA A 12 -1.73 14.16 -3.81
C ALA A 12 -0.85 13.18 -3.01
N SER A 13 -0.84 13.28 -1.67
CA SER A 13 -0.06 12.40 -0.80
C SER A 13 -0.58 10.96 -0.86
N ASP A 14 -1.91 10.78 -0.85
CA ASP A 14 -2.54 9.47 -0.97
C ASP A 14 -2.26 8.82 -2.33
N ASN A 15 -2.24 9.61 -3.41
CA ASN A 15 -1.88 9.10 -4.73
C ASN A 15 -0.44 8.55 -4.75
N VAL A 16 0.53 9.31 -4.24
CA VAL A 16 1.93 8.87 -4.15
C VAL A 16 2.03 7.60 -3.28
N TYR A 17 1.33 7.59 -2.14
CA TYR A 17 1.34 6.45 -1.23
C TYR A 17 0.78 5.18 -1.87
N CYS A 18 -0.37 5.27 -2.53
CA CYS A 18 -0.99 4.15 -3.25
C CYS A 18 -0.08 3.61 -4.37
N THR A 19 0.61 4.48 -5.12
CA THR A 19 1.57 4.04 -6.14
C THR A 19 2.76 3.28 -5.53
N LEU A 20 3.32 3.77 -4.41
CA LEU A 20 4.43 3.10 -3.74
C LEU A 20 4.02 1.76 -3.14
N LEU A 21 2.82 1.66 -2.56
CA LEU A 21 2.26 0.39 -2.10
C LEU A 21 2.09 -0.58 -3.28
N ALA A 22 1.49 -0.14 -4.38
CA ALA A 22 1.27 -0.99 -5.55
C ALA A 22 2.59 -1.54 -6.14
N HIS A 23 3.59 -0.68 -6.35
CA HIS A 23 4.88 -1.12 -6.86
C HIS A 23 5.61 -2.08 -5.92
N SER A 24 5.55 -1.83 -4.60
CA SER A 24 6.16 -2.72 -3.60
C SER A 24 5.47 -4.09 -3.62
N ALA A 25 4.13 -4.12 -3.59
CA ALA A 25 3.35 -5.37 -3.60
C ALA A 25 3.65 -6.19 -4.86
N LEU A 26 3.66 -5.55 -6.03
CA LEU A 26 3.95 -6.21 -7.30
C LEU A 26 5.38 -6.74 -7.36
N HIS A 27 6.36 -6.00 -6.86
CA HIS A 27 7.74 -6.48 -6.81
C HIS A 27 7.86 -7.75 -5.96
N GLY A 28 7.27 -7.76 -4.76
CA GLY A 28 7.26 -8.94 -3.89
C GLY A 28 6.54 -10.13 -4.51
N ALA A 29 5.40 -9.88 -5.18
CA ALA A 29 4.66 -10.91 -5.90
C ALA A 29 5.46 -11.49 -7.09
N MET A 30 6.14 -10.65 -7.87
CA MET A 30 7.02 -11.10 -8.97
C MET A 30 8.25 -11.87 -8.47
N ALA A 31 8.71 -11.59 -7.25
CA ALA A 31 9.74 -12.38 -6.57
C ALA A 31 9.23 -13.73 -6.03
N GLY A 32 7.94 -14.03 -6.16
CA GLY A 32 7.32 -15.28 -5.72
C GLY A 32 6.89 -15.29 -4.25
N TYR A 33 6.89 -14.14 -3.56
CA TYR A 33 6.38 -14.05 -2.19
C TYR A 33 4.85 -14.09 -2.17
N THR A 34 4.29 -14.70 -1.13
CA THR A 34 2.85 -14.79 -0.87
C THR A 34 2.58 -14.64 0.64
N GLY A 35 1.32 -14.45 1.04
CA GLY A 35 0.96 -14.31 2.46
C GLY A 35 1.57 -13.09 3.13
N PHE A 36 1.72 -11.98 2.40
CA PHE A 36 2.29 -10.74 2.92
C PHE A 36 1.45 -9.52 2.51
N THR A 37 1.57 -8.45 3.29
CA THR A 37 1.11 -7.10 2.94
C THR A 37 2.31 -6.16 2.83
N VAL A 38 2.10 -4.97 2.28
CA VAL A 38 3.11 -3.92 2.18
C VAL A 38 2.66 -2.68 2.95
N GLY A 39 3.61 -2.01 3.57
CA GLY A 39 3.33 -0.78 4.30
C GLY A 39 4.61 -0.05 4.74
N PRO A 40 4.49 1.21 5.16
CA PRO A 40 5.60 1.96 5.72
C PRO A 40 5.90 1.44 7.13
N VAL A 41 7.17 1.09 7.37
CA VAL A 41 7.75 0.77 8.66
C VAL A 41 8.94 1.70 8.85
N ASN A 42 8.87 2.57 9.86
CA ASN A 42 9.92 3.58 10.13
C ASN A 42 10.30 4.42 8.89
N GLY A 43 9.30 4.84 8.10
CA GLY A 43 9.51 5.66 6.90
C GLY A 43 9.99 4.90 5.67
N ARG A 44 10.08 3.56 5.70
CA ARG A 44 10.46 2.72 4.56
C ARG A 44 9.37 1.71 4.22
N HIS A 45 9.10 1.49 2.94
CA HIS A 45 8.19 0.42 2.52
C HIS A 45 8.82 -0.95 2.81
N ALA A 46 8.07 -1.81 3.50
CA ALA A 46 8.49 -3.14 3.93
C ALA A 46 7.43 -4.20 3.62
N TYR A 47 7.87 -5.45 3.47
CA TYR A 47 7.02 -6.64 3.40
C TYR A 47 6.70 -7.12 4.82
N ILE A 48 5.42 -7.29 5.12
CA ILE A 48 4.91 -7.66 6.44
C ILE A 48 4.13 -8.98 6.30
N PRO A 49 4.55 -10.07 6.95
CA PRO A 49 3.83 -11.35 6.90
C PRO A 49 2.39 -11.22 7.43
N ILE A 50 1.45 -11.86 6.76
CA ILE A 50 0.07 -12.04 7.22
C ILE A 50 -0.06 -13.50 7.71
N PRO A 51 -0.25 -13.74 9.01
CA PRO A 51 -0.49 -15.07 9.55
C PRO A 51 -1.87 -15.63 9.17
#